data_AF-Q4V1Z2-F1
#
_entry.id   AF-Q4V1Z2-F1
#
_cell.length_a   1.000
_cell.length_b   1.000
_cell.length_c   1.000
_cell.angle_alpha   90.00
_cell.angle_beta   90.00
_cell.angle_gamma   90.00
#
_symmetry.space_group_name_H-M   'P 1'
#
loop_
_entity.id
_entity.type
_entity.pdbx_description
1 polymer ?
#
loop_
_entity_poly.entity_id
_entity_poly.type
_entity_poly.pdbx_seq_one_letter_code
_entity_poly.pdbx_strand_id
1 'polypeptide(L)'
;MVNFLFCVPSSQKGYGYGVLGDRKELNTTFNSVKGKYYLKDTTKPMNGGYIETFTVNHSNSIDGKGKTIRSGVNYGVDVYNVFWNGQQMIYGDGDGRIFSPLSGSLDVVAHELTHAVTQYSADLRYVNQSGALNESFSDVFGYFVDPANWDLGETVYTPDISGDALRSLSNPEKYGQPSHMRDYQYLPATEEGDNGGVHINSGIPNKAAYLTINAIGKEKAEKIYYRALTTYLTPTSDFKQARTALLQSAADYDGYGSTAYKAIENAWNQVGVK
;
A
#
# COMPACT_ATOMS: atom_id res chain seq x y z
N MET A 1 -9.06 -9.71 -7.70
CA MET A 1 -10.04 -8.70 -7.29
C MET A 1 -10.31 -8.89 -5.80
N VAL A 2 -9.85 -7.96 -4.98
CA VAL A 2 -10.05 -7.98 -3.52
C VAL A 2 -11.02 -6.86 -3.19
N ASN A 3 -12.19 -7.18 -2.65
CA ASN A 3 -13.22 -6.21 -2.28
C ASN A 3 -13.19 -5.97 -0.77
N PHE A 4 -13.21 -4.70 -0.34
CA PHE A 4 -13.20 -4.30 1.07
C PHE A 4 -14.36 -3.36 1.43
N LEU A 5 -14.65 -3.26 2.73
CA LEU A 5 -15.88 -2.71 3.33
C LEU A 5 -15.59 -1.39 4.07
N PHE A 6 -16.47 -0.39 3.91
CA PHE A 6 -16.31 0.95 4.52
C PHE A 6 -17.28 1.21 5.68
N CYS A 7 -16.90 2.07 6.62
CA CYS A 7 -17.71 2.50 7.78
C CYS A 7 -18.27 3.93 7.56
N VAL A 8 -19.53 4.19 7.93
CA VAL A 8 -20.23 5.48 7.79
C VAL A 8 -20.91 5.81 9.14
N PRO A 9 -21.01 7.08 9.61
CA PRO A 9 -21.25 7.41 11.02
C PRO A 9 -22.73 7.45 11.45
N SER A 10 -23.55 6.48 11.05
CA SER A 10 -24.89 6.29 11.63
C SER A 10 -25.24 4.81 11.68
N SER A 11 -26.22 4.38 12.50
CA SER A 11 -26.67 2.98 12.52
C SER A 11 -27.28 2.62 11.17
N GLN A 12 -26.45 2.15 10.26
CA GLN A 12 -26.85 1.72 8.93
C GLN A 12 -26.33 0.32 8.69
N LYS A 13 -27.13 -0.43 7.93
CA LYS A 13 -26.77 -1.74 7.43
C LYS A 13 -25.69 -1.54 6.37
N GLY A 14 -24.45 -1.88 6.69
CA GLY A 14 -23.38 -2.00 5.71
C GLY A 14 -23.55 -3.30 4.94
N TYR A 15 -23.16 -3.31 3.67
CA TYR A 15 -23.17 -4.53 2.86
C TYR A 15 -21.76 -4.84 2.38
N GLY A 16 -21.36 -6.10 2.53
CA GLY A 16 -20.10 -6.62 2.02
C GLY A 16 -20.31 -7.74 1.04
N TYR A 17 -19.42 -7.81 0.06
CA TYR A 17 -19.41 -8.91 -0.88
C TYR A 17 -18.29 -9.87 -0.48
N GLY A 18 -18.68 -11.09 -0.12
CA GLY A 18 -17.77 -12.20 0.05
C GLY A 18 -17.12 -12.55 -1.28
N VAL A 19 -16.05 -13.34 -1.22
CA VAL A 19 -15.20 -13.70 -2.36
C VAL A 19 -15.96 -14.47 -3.46
N LEU A 20 -17.14 -15.03 -3.17
CA LEU A 20 -18.04 -15.69 -4.13
C LEU A 20 -19.15 -14.78 -4.68
N GLY A 21 -19.10 -13.47 -4.41
CA GLY A 21 -20.17 -12.53 -4.76
C GLY A 21 -21.32 -12.51 -3.76
N ASP A 22 -21.24 -13.30 -2.69
CA ASP A 22 -22.25 -13.37 -1.64
C ASP A 22 -22.34 -12.03 -0.90
N ARG A 23 -23.49 -11.36 -1.01
CA ARG A 23 -23.74 -10.12 -0.29
C ARG A 23 -24.15 -10.42 1.15
N LYS A 24 -23.34 -10.01 2.13
CA LYS A 24 -23.64 -10.09 3.56
C LYS A 24 -23.93 -8.74 4.16
N GLU A 25 -24.95 -8.71 5.02
CA GLU A 25 -25.31 -7.55 5.82
C GLU A 25 -24.45 -7.52 7.10
N LEU A 26 -23.77 -6.40 7.34
CA LEU A 26 -22.97 -6.17 8.54
C LEU A 26 -23.58 -5.00 9.32
N ASN A 27 -23.74 -5.20 10.62
CA ASN A 27 -24.35 -4.21 11.49
C ASN A 27 -23.29 -3.31 12.12
N THR A 28 -23.47 -1.99 12.00
CA THR A 28 -22.78 -1.02 12.86
C THR A 28 -23.47 -0.99 14.23
N THR A 29 -22.81 -1.49 15.26
CA THR A 29 -23.30 -1.45 16.65
C THR A 29 -22.62 -0.32 17.42
N PHE A 30 -23.38 0.60 18.00
CA PHE A 30 -22.84 1.60 18.92
C PHE A 30 -22.57 0.96 20.29
N ASN A 31 -21.34 1.03 20.77
CA ASN A 31 -20.98 0.66 22.13
C ASN A 31 -20.99 1.92 23.00
N SER A 32 -22.05 2.07 23.80
CA SER A 32 -22.25 3.23 24.67
C SER A 32 -21.20 3.35 25.78
N VAL A 33 -20.52 2.26 26.16
CA VAL A 33 -19.45 2.28 27.16
C VAL A 33 -18.16 2.86 26.57
N LYS A 34 -17.90 2.61 25.29
CA LYS A 34 -16.70 3.06 24.59
C LYS A 34 -16.93 4.30 23.72
N GLY A 35 -18.17 4.78 23.59
CA GLY A 35 -18.56 5.92 22.77
C GLY A 35 -18.32 5.75 21.26
N LYS A 36 -18.21 4.51 20.76
CA LYS A 36 -17.77 4.21 19.38
C LYS A 36 -18.73 3.26 18.64
N TYR A 37 -18.68 3.28 17.31
CA TYR A 37 -19.39 2.32 16.44
C TYR A 37 -18.47 1.16 16.04
N TYR A 38 -19.03 -0.04 15.96
CA TYR A 38 -18.32 -1.30 15.67
C TYR A 38 -18.98 -2.03 14.51
N LEU A 39 -18.20 -2.57 13.59
CA LEU A 39 -18.69 -3.57 12.63
C LEU A 39 -18.82 -4.91 13.36
N LYS A 40 -20.03 -5.45 13.43
CA LYS A 40 -20.34 -6.73 14.10
C LYS A 40 -21.00 -7.69 13.12
N ASP A 41 -20.35 -8.84 12.89
CA ASP A 41 -21.03 -10.00 12.30
C ASP A 41 -21.86 -10.68 13.40
N THR A 42 -23.18 -10.55 13.35
CA THR A 42 -24.10 -11.13 14.34
C THR A 42 -24.37 -12.61 14.12
N THR A 43 -23.83 -13.20 13.05
CA THR A 43 -24.05 -14.62 12.70
C THR A 43 -23.00 -15.56 13.27
N LYS A 44 -21.90 -15.03 13.84
CA LYS A 44 -20.85 -15.80 14.53
C LYS A 44 -20.39 -15.09 15.82
N PRO A 45 -20.05 -15.82 16.89
CA PRO A 45 -19.50 -15.22 18.11
C PRO A 45 -18.13 -14.59 17.85
N MET A 46 -18.05 -13.26 17.96
CA MET A 46 -16.80 -12.51 17.86
C MET A 46 -16.08 -12.51 19.23
N ASN A 47 -15.19 -13.47 19.47
CA ASN A 47 -14.26 -13.40 20.60
C ASN A 47 -13.08 -12.48 20.25
N GLY A 48 -13.17 -11.20 20.62
CA GLY A 48 -12.00 -10.30 20.62
C GLY A 48 -11.93 -9.20 19.56
N GLY A 49 -12.97 -8.97 18.75
CA GLY A 49 -13.05 -7.78 17.89
C GLY A 49 -12.28 -7.85 16.56
N TYR A 50 -12.00 -9.05 16.05
CA TYR A 50 -11.32 -9.25 14.76
C TYR A 50 -12.33 -9.62 13.66
N ILE A 51 -12.05 -9.20 12.43
CA ILE A 51 -12.67 -9.76 11.22
C ILE A 51 -11.66 -10.75 10.63
N GLU A 52 -12.02 -12.02 10.57
CA GLU A 52 -11.23 -13.07 9.90
C GLU A 52 -11.68 -13.18 8.43
N THR A 53 -10.77 -12.95 7.49
CA THR A 53 -11.03 -13.20 6.06
C THR A 53 -10.29 -14.46 5.59
N PHE A 54 -10.96 -15.28 4.80
CA PHE A 54 -10.45 -16.51 4.18
C PHE A 54 -10.50 -16.38 2.66
N THR A 55 -9.52 -16.92 1.93
CA THR A 55 -9.47 -16.89 0.47
C THR A 55 -10.27 -18.05 -0.17
N VAL A 56 -10.82 -17.82 -1.37
CA VAL A 56 -11.46 -18.83 -2.23
C VAL A 56 -10.40 -19.62 -3.02
N ASN A 57 -10.56 -20.95 -3.08
CA ASN A 57 -9.92 -21.91 -4.00
C ASN A 57 -8.43 -21.71 -4.34
N HIS A 58 -7.53 -22.16 -3.45
CA HIS A 58 -6.11 -22.44 -3.75
C HIS A 58 -5.29 -21.31 -4.40
N SER A 59 -5.66 -20.05 -4.18
CA SER A 59 -4.77 -18.91 -4.42
C SER A 59 -4.17 -18.48 -3.09
N ASN A 60 -3.00 -19.05 -2.81
CA ASN A 60 -1.95 -18.60 -1.89
C ASN A 60 -2.15 -17.16 -1.34
N SER A 61 -2.45 -17.05 -0.03
CA SER A 61 -2.63 -15.78 0.71
C SER A 61 -1.38 -14.86 0.68
N ILE A 62 -1.33 -13.78 1.50
CA ILE A 62 -0.19 -12.83 1.58
C ILE A 62 1.19 -13.48 1.63
N ASP A 63 1.28 -14.71 2.13
CA ASP A 63 2.50 -15.47 2.31
C ASP A 63 2.79 -16.49 1.19
N GLY A 64 2.00 -16.49 0.13
CA GLY A 64 2.13 -17.50 -0.90
C GLY A 64 1.63 -18.89 -0.46
N LYS A 65 0.99 -19.04 0.72
CA LYS A 65 0.70 -20.36 1.34
C LYS A 65 -0.64 -20.45 2.08
N GLY A 66 -1.48 -19.41 2.03
CA GLY A 66 -2.85 -19.51 2.57
C GLY A 66 -3.02 -18.99 4.00
N LYS A 67 -2.08 -18.18 4.52
CA LYS A 67 -2.20 -17.54 5.85
C LYS A 67 -3.48 -16.71 6.00
N THR A 68 -4.16 -16.82 7.15
CA THR A 68 -5.30 -15.97 7.48
C THR A 68 -4.87 -14.50 7.59
N ILE A 69 -5.56 -13.61 6.88
CA ILE A 69 -5.40 -12.16 7.06
C ILE A 69 -6.29 -11.74 8.23
N ARG A 70 -5.68 -11.15 9.26
CA ARG A 70 -6.39 -10.58 10.41
C ARG A 70 -6.29 -9.06 10.32
N SER A 71 -7.44 -8.40 10.32
CA SER A 71 -7.55 -6.95 10.36
C SER A 71 -8.13 -6.54 11.72
N GLY A 72 -7.35 -5.80 12.50
CA GLY A 72 -7.75 -5.23 13.79
C GLY A 72 -7.99 -3.72 13.66
N VAL A 73 -9.19 -3.28 14.00
CA VAL A 73 -9.57 -1.85 14.11
C VAL A 73 -9.62 -1.44 15.58
N ASN A 74 -9.43 -0.16 15.92
CA ASN A 74 -9.36 0.35 17.30
C ASN A 74 -8.19 -0.20 18.15
N TYR A 75 -6.97 -0.21 17.62
CA TYR A 75 -5.79 -0.51 18.44
C TYR A 75 -5.34 0.77 19.17
N GLY A 76 -5.53 0.81 20.49
CA GLY A 76 -5.09 1.91 21.35
C GLY A 76 -5.98 3.16 21.33
N VAL A 77 -5.51 4.19 22.04
CA VAL A 77 -5.98 5.58 22.01
C VAL A 77 -4.82 6.37 21.38
N ASP A 78 -5.08 7.28 20.45
CA ASP A 78 -4.04 8.10 19.79
C ASP A 78 -2.97 7.33 18.98
N VAL A 79 -3.37 6.26 18.26
CA VAL A 79 -2.48 5.61 17.28
C VAL A 79 -2.65 6.27 15.92
N TYR A 80 -1.62 7.00 15.48
CA TYR A 80 -1.61 7.87 14.30
C TYR A 80 -1.17 7.16 13.01
N ASN A 81 -1.29 5.82 12.94
CA ASN A 81 -0.75 5.07 11.82
C ASN A 81 -1.63 3.86 11.48
N VAL A 82 -1.59 3.43 10.22
CA VAL A 82 -1.89 2.04 9.87
C VAL A 82 -0.54 1.35 9.77
N PHE A 83 -0.43 0.14 10.29
CA PHE A 83 0.80 -0.61 10.07
C PHE A 83 0.55 -2.10 10.11
N TRP A 84 1.27 -2.81 9.26
CA TRP A 84 1.43 -4.25 9.36
C TRP A 84 2.48 -4.57 10.43
N ASN A 85 2.08 -5.22 11.52
CA ASN A 85 2.99 -5.53 12.62
C ASN A 85 3.72 -6.89 12.48
N GLY A 86 3.66 -7.52 11.31
CA GLY A 86 4.16 -8.89 11.09
C GLY A 86 3.11 -10.00 11.22
N GLN A 87 1.95 -9.71 11.81
CA GLN A 87 0.88 -10.69 12.06
C GLN A 87 -0.52 -10.22 11.64
N GLN A 88 -0.81 -8.93 11.75
CA GLN A 88 -2.11 -8.35 11.46
C GLN A 88 -1.99 -6.90 10.99
N MET A 89 -3.00 -6.46 10.25
CA MET A 89 -3.20 -5.05 9.93
C MET A 89 -3.75 -4.34 11.16
N ILE A 90 -3.09 -3.28 11.62
CA ILE A 90 -3.56 -2.41 12.69
C ILE A 90 -3.98 -1.10 12.06
N TYR A 91 -5.25 -0.70 12.23
CA TYR A 91 -5.74 0.61 11.78
C TYR A 91 -5.89 1.54 12.99
N GLY A 92 -5.12 2.62 13.00
CA GLY A 92 -5.33 3.77 13.88
C GLY A 92 -6.58 4.56 13.48
N ASP A 93 -7.24 5.19 14.46
CA ASP A 93 -8.50 5.92 14.24
C ASP A 93 -8.28 7.34 13.65
N GLY A 94 -7.02 7.79 13.53
CA GLY A 94 -6.71 9.18 13.22
C GLY A 94 -7.01 10.12 14.40
N ASP A 95 -6.58 11.37 14.31
CA ASP A 95 -6.82 12.41 15.31
C ASP A 95 -8.01 13.33 14.94
N GLY A 96 -8.60 13.10 13.77
CA GLY A 96 -9.67 13.94 13.21
C GLY A 96 -9.21 15.34 12.81
N ARG A 97 -7.90 15.61 12.75
CA ARG A 97 -7.31 16.91 12.38
C ARG A 97 -6.24 16.79 11.30
N ILE A 98 -5.24 15.93 11.49
CA ILE A 98 -4.22 15.59 10.50
C ILE A 98 -4.64 14.33 9.73
N PHE A 99 -5.29 13.37 10.41
CA PHE A 99 -5.81 12.15 9.80
C PHE A 99 -7.24 11.83 10.24
N SER A 100 -8.14 11.55 9.29
CA SER A 100 -9.40 10.84 9.55
C SER A 100 -9.15 9.33 9.69
N PRO A 101 -10.13 8.48 10.05
CA PRO A 101 -9.91 7.04 10.17
C PRO A 101 -9.28 6.47 8.90
N LEU A 102 -8.02 6.03 9.00
CA LEU A 102 -7.18 5.69 7.84
C LEU A 102 -7.73 4.52 7.00
N SER A 103 -8.64 3.73 7.57
CA SER A 103 -9.46 2.73 6.84
C SER A 103 -10.42 3.32 5.80
N GLY A 104 -10.59 4.65 5.77
CA GLY A 104 -11.43 5.37 4.82
C GLY A 104 -10.80 5.53 3.43
N SER A 105 -9.48 5.36 3.30
CA SER A 105 -8.75 5.49 2.02
C SER A 105 -8.35 4.11 1.49
N LEU A 106 -8.84 3.75 0.29
CA LEU A 106 -8.57 2.45 -0.32
C LEU A 106 -7.08 2.24 -0.60
N ASP A 107 -6.42 3.28 -1.08
CA ASP A 107 -4.99 3.31 -1.37
C ASP A 107 -4.14 3.14 -0.09
N VAL A 108 -4.49 3.77 1.04
CA VAL A 108 -3.80 3.60 2.33
C VAL A 108 -3.99 2.18 2.85
N VAL A 109 -5.20 1.61 2.77
CA VAL A 109 -5.41 0.20 3.15
C VAL A 109 -4.59 -0.74 2.27
N ALA A 110 -4.53 -0.48 0.97
CA ALA A 110 -3.76 -1.29 0.03
C ALA A 110 -2.24 -1.14 0.21
N HIS A 111 -1.75 0.07 0.51
CA HIS A 111 -0.37 0.36 0.87
C HIS A 111 0.07 -0.53 2.04
N GLU A 112 -0.74 -0.54 3.09
CA GLU A 112 -0.41 -1.24 4.33
C GLU A 112 -0.47 -2.76 4.19
N LEU A 113 -1.40 -3.26 3.38
CA LEU A 113 -1.44 -4.68 3.03
C LEU A 113 -0.22 -5.08 2.17
N THR A 114 0.29 -4.16 1.37
CA THR A 114 1.45 -4.41 0.52
C THR A 114 2.74 -4.51 1.33
N HIS A 115 2.86 -3.84 2.48
CA HIS A 115 3.95 -4.14 3.42
C HIS A 115 3.95 -5.60 3.88
N ALA A 116 2.77 -6.20 4.09
CA ALA A 116 2.67 -7.62 4.41
C ALA A 116 3.17 -8.48 3.24
N VAL A 117 2.75 -8.19 2.01
CA VAL A 117 3.23 -8.90 0.81
C VAL A 117 4.74 -8.79 0.69
N THR A 118 5.30 -7.59 0.89
CA THR A 118 6.74 -7.33 0.87
C THR A 118 7.46 -8.18 1.91
N GLN A 119 6.97 -8.23 3.16
CA GLN A 119 7.59 -9.03 4.22
C GLN A 119 7.66 -10.53 3.88
N TYR A 120 6.59 -11.10 3.31
CA TYR A 120 6.57 -12.53 2.97
C TYR A 120 7.19 -12.87 1.61
N SER A 121 7.77 -11.88 0.92
CA SER A 121 8.41 -12.07 -0.36
C SER A 121 9.84 -11.53 -0.39
N ALA A 122 10.04 -10.28 -0.83
CA ALA A 122 11.35 -9.66 -0.92
C ALA A 122 12.01 -9.39 0.45
N ASP A 123 11.18 -9.24 1.50
CA ASP A 123 11.59 -8.86 2.85
C ASP A 123 12.52 -7.64 2.85
N LEU A 124 12.16 -6.64 2.01
CA LEU A 124 12.91 -5.39 1.86
C LEU A 124 13.12 -4.73 3.22
N ARG A 125 14.38 -4.62 3.64
CA ARG A 125 14.73 -4.01 4.91
C ARG A 125 14.26 -2.57 4.93
N TYR A 126 13.59 -2.20 6.01
CA TYR A 126 12.97 -0.89 6.17
C TYR A 126 14.01 0.19 6.58
N VAL A 127 15.01 0.39 5.71
CA VAL A 127 16.12 1.33 5.91
C VAL A 127 16.71 1.76 4.55
N ASN A 128 17.13 3.01 4.42
CA ASN A 128 17.78 3.57 3.22
C ASN A 128 16.99 3.25 1.93
N GLN A 129 17.68 2.88 0.84
CA GLN A 129 17.03 2.58 -0.44
C GLN A 129 16.12 1.35 -0.40
N SER A 130 16.45 0.30 0.37
CA SER A 130 15.57 -0.86 0.47
C SER A 130 14.26 -0.51 1.17
N GLY A 131 14.31 0.39 2.17
CA GLY A 131 13.12 0.89 2.84
C GLY A 131 12.31 1.83 1.94
N ALA A 132 12.99 2.70 1.18
CA ALA A 132 12.32 3.55 0.20
C ALA A 132 11.65 2.75 -0.93
N LEU A 133 12.20 1.58 -1.31
CA LEU A 133 11.53 0.64 -2.20
C LEU A 133 10.34 -0.05 -1.52
N ASN A 134 10.45 -0.38 -0.23
CA ASN A 134 9.34 -0.97 0.54
C ASN A 134 8.13 -0.01 0.52
N GLU A 135 8.36 1.26 0.86
CA GLU A 135 7.37 2.35 0.76
C GLU A 135 6.82 2.54 -0.65
N SER A 136 7.70 2.63 -1.64
CA SER A 136 7.27 2.89 -3.02
C SER A 136 6.45 1.75 -3.61
N PHE A 137 6.81 0.50 -3.35
CA PHE A 137 5.98 -0.62 -3.79
C PHE A 137 4.61 -0.57 -3.10
N SER A 138 4.54 -0.25 -1.81
CA SER A 138 3.26 -0.06 -1.12
C SER A 138 2.40 1.04 -1.77
N ASP A 139 2.97 2.20 -2.08
CA ASP A 139 2.28 3.29 -2.79
C ASP A 139 1.80 2.87 -4.19
N VAL A 140 2.64 2.16 -4.95
CA VAL A 140 2.32 1.71 -6.32
C VAL A 140 1.20 0.67 -6.34
N PHE A 141 1.19 -0.25 -5.38
CA PHE A 141 0.07 -1.19 -5.21
C PHE A 141 -1.18 -0.51 -4.65
N GLY A 142 -1.02 0.53 -3.81
CA GLY A 142 -2.08 1.46 -3.44
C GLY A 142 -2.80 2.01 -4.67
N TYR A 143 -2.04 2.59 -5.60
CA TYR A 143 -2.56 3.06 -6.89
C TYR A 143 -3.19 1.94 -7.74
N PHE A 144 -2.61 0.73 -7.75
CA PHE A 144 -3.23 -0.38 -8.48
C PHE A 144 -4.59 -0.78 -7.91
N VAL A 145 -4.85 -0.59 -6.63
CA VAL A 145 -6.17 -0.82 -6.03
C VAL A 145 -7.08 0.37 -6.26
N ASP A 146 -6.58 1.59 -6.10
CA ASP A 146 -7.33 2.84 -6.28
C ASP A 146 -6.70 3.76 -7.34
N PRO A 147 -6.97 3.54 -8.64
CA PRO A 147 -6.32 4.28 -9.71
C PRO A 147 -7.02 5.62 -10.03
N ALA A 148 -7.85 6.14 -9.12
CA ALA A 148 -8.66 7.33 -9.34
C ALA A 148 -7.80 8.58 -9.60
N ASN A 149 -6.65 8.66 -8.94
CA ASN A 149 -5.68 9.74 -9.09
C ASN A 149 -4.26 9.23 -8.76
N TRP A 150 -3.26 10.13 -8.76
CA TRP A 150 -1.85 9.78 -8.50
C TRP A 150 -1.33 10.28 -7.15
N ASP A 151 -2.21 10.90 -6.38
CA ASP A 151 -1.96 11.36 -5.02
C ASP A 151 -2.39 10.25 -4.05
N LEU A 152 -1.71 10.15 -2.90
CA LEU A 152 -1.90 9.09 -1.92
C LEU A 152 -2.37 9.66 -0.58
N GLY A 153 -3.42 9.06 -0.02
CA GLY A 153 -3.98 9.41 1.29
C GLY A 153 -4.80 10.69 1.29
N GLU A 154 -5.18 11.22 0.14
CA GLU A 154 -5.97 12.45 -0.04
C GLU A 154 -7.35 12.42 0.62
N THR A 155 -7.90 11.22 0.87
CA THR A 155 -9.22 11.09 1.52
C THR A 155 -9.15 11.11 3.04
N VAL A 156 -7.94 10.94 3.60
CA VAL A 156 -7.71 10.83 5.04
C VAL A 156 -6.79 11.89 5.59
N TYR A 157 -5.92 12.48 4.77
CA TYR A 157 -5.03 13.58 5.13
C TYR A 157 -5.80 14.89 5.22
N THR A 158 -5.56 15.65 6.29
CA THR A 158 -6.00 17.05 6.43
C THR A 158 -7.44 17.27 5.96
N PRO A 159 -8.45 16.63 6.60
CA PRO A 159 -9.84 16.60 6.10
C PRO A 159 -10.48 17.98 5.91
N ASP A 160 -9.92 19.04 6.50
CA ASP A 160 -10.34 20.43 6.35
C ASP A 160 -9.63 21.19 5.21
N ILE A 161 -8.65 20.57 4.54
CA ILE A 161 -7.90 21.12 3.40
C ILE A 161 -8.28 20.32 2.15
N SER A 162 -8.82 21.00 1.15
CA SER A 162 -9.23 20.34 -0.10
C SER A 162 -8.09 20.33 -1.11
N GLY A 163 -7.78 19.15 -1.66
CA GLY A 163 -6.87 19.00 -2.79
C GLY A 163 -5.40 18.75 -2.44
N ASP A 164 -5.09 18.53 -1.16
CA ASP A 164 -3.81 17.99 -0.71
C ASP A 164 -3.86 16.48 -0.43
N ALA A 165 -2.69 15.90 -0.21
CA ALA A 165 -2.46 14.49 0.03
C ALA A 165 -1.10 14.32 0.72
N LEU A 166 -0.75 13.10 1.15
CA LEU A 166 0.56 12.86 1.78
C LEU A 166 1.67 12.87 0.72
N ARG A 167 1.42 12.23 -0.41
CA ARG A 167 2.42 11.95 -1.45
C ARG A 167 1.78 12.01 -2.83
N SER A 168 2.62 12.11 -3.86
CA SER A 168 2.19 12.01 -5.26
C SER A 168 3.17 11.18 -6.05
N LEU A 169 2.69 10.14 -6.73
CA LEU A 169 3.51 9.38 -7.69
C LEU A 169 3.84 10.24 -8.91
N SER A 170 2.90 11.09 -9.31
CA SER A 170 3.05 11.92 -10.52
C SER A 170 3.93 13.13 -10.29
N ASN A 171 3.92 13.72 -9.09
CA ASN A 171 4.69 14.92 -8.76
C ASN A 171 5.19 14.88 -7.30
N PRO A 172 6.17 14.02 -6.97
CA PRO A 172 6.67 13.86 -5.59
C PRO A 172 7.07 15.18 -4.92
N GLU A 173 7.60 16.14 -5.70
CA GLU A 173 8.02 17.45 -5.21
C GLU A 173 6.87 18.30 -4.66
N LYS A 174 5.62 18.03 -5.07
CA LYS A 174 4.41 18.69 -4.52
C LYS A 174 4.36 18.58 -3.00
N TYR A 175 4.85 17.47 -2.47
CA TYR A 175 4.85 17.15 -1.05
C TYR A 175 6.27 16.93 -0.49
N GLY A 176 7.28 17.56 -1.11
CA GLY A 176 8.64 17.61 -0.58
C GLY A 176 9.49 16.35 -0.79
N GLN A 177 9.03 15.38 -1.58
CA GLN A 177 9.81 14.20 -1.92
C GLN A 177 10.65 14.42 -3.20
N PRO A 178 11.89 13.93 -3.29
CA PRO A 178 12.65 13.95 -4.55
C PRO A 178 12.02 13.03 -5.61
N SER A 179 12.03 13.44 -6.88
CA SER A 179 11.64 12.58 -8.00
C SER A 179 12.81 12.07 -8.84
N HIS A 180 14.04 12.50 -8.53
CA HIS A 180 15.25 12.14 -9.26
C HIS A 180 16.42 11.80 -8.31
N MET A 181 17.23 10.79 -8.66
CA MET A 181 18.35 10.26 -7.86
C MET A 181 19.43 11.30 -7.51
N ARG A 182 19.51 12.38 -8.29
CA ARG A 182 20.42 13.51 -8.02
C ARG A 182 20.06 14.27 -6.75
N ASP A 183 18.78 14.23 -6.38
CA ASP A 183 18.18 14.92 -5.24
C ASP A 183 17.94 13.95 -4.07
N TYR A 184 18.53 12.75 -4.13
CA TYR A 184 18.47 11.76 -3.06
C TYR A 184 18.97 12.36 -1.75
N GLN A 185 18.18 12.20 -0.69
CA GLN A 185 18.47 12.75 0.63
C GLN A 185 19.20 11.71 1.49
N TYR A 186 20.42 12.05 1.91
CA TYR A 186 21.20 11.24 2.84
C TYR A 186 20.83 11.60 4.28
N LEU A 187 19.89 10.84 4.83
CA LEU A 187 19.44 10.99 6.22
C LEU A 187 20.02 9.88 7.12
N PRO A 188 20.14 10.11 8.44
CA PRO A 188 20.56 9.07 9.38
C PRO A 188 19.63 7.85 9.32
N ALA A 189 20.20 6.66 9.41
CA ALA A 189 19.44 5.41 9.55
C ALA A 189 18.93 5.23 11.00
N THR A 190 18.18 6.22 11.49
CA THR A 190 17.52 6.25 12.80
C THR A 190 16.05 6.63 12.60
N GLU A 191 15.24 6.47 13.64
CA GLU A 191 13.82 6.85 13.61
C GLU A 191 13.64 8.33 13.25
N GLU A 192 14.45 9.23 13.82
CA GLU A 192 14.41 10.67 13.52
C GLU A 192 14.84 11.00 12.09
N GLY A 193 15.69 10.16 11.50
CA GLY A 193 16.11 10.25 10.11
C GLY A 193 15.20 9.49 9.15
N ASP A 194 13.99 9.10 9.58
CA ASP A 194 13.04 8.33 8.78
C ASP A 194 13.68 7.04 8.21
N ASN A 195 14.45 6.35 9.06
CA ASN A 195 15.25 5.18 8.74
C ASN A 195 16.13 5.37 7.48
N GLY A 196 16.70 6.57 7.29
CA GLY A 196 17.44 6.91 6.06
C GLY A 196 16.53 7.45 4.95
N GLY A 197 15.46 8.14 5.32
CA GLY A 197 14.51 8.78 4.42
C GLY A 197 13.70 7.81 3.58
N VAL A 198 13.12 6.76 4.18
CA VAL A 198 12.35 5.75 3.45
C VAL A 198 11.09 6.34 2.83
N HIS A 199 10.34 7.16 3.58
CA HIS A 199 9.15 7.85 3.07
C HIS A 199 9.52 9.05 2.20
N ILE A 200 10.72 9.61 2.35
CA ILE A 200 11.16 10.75 1.53
C ILE A 200 11.65 10.24 0.17
N ASN A 201 12.64 9.37 0.16
CA ASN A 201 13.30 8.90 -1.05
C ASN A 201 12.44 7.94 -1.88
N SER A 202 11.29 7.49 -1.38
CA SER A 202 10.31 6.71 -2.15
C SER A 202 9.72 7.48 -3.33
N GLY A 203 9.79 8.82 -3.32
CA GLY A 203 9.39 9.67 -4.45
C GLY A 203 10.10 9.34 -5.77
N ILE A 204 11.38 8.92 -5.72
CA ILE A 204 12.19 8.57 -6.90
C ILE A 204 11.61 7.34 -7.62
N PRO A 205 11.47 6.16 -6.98
CA PRO A 205 10.82 5.01 -7.59
C PRO A 205 9.32 5.23 -7.84
N ASN A 206 8.61 6.03 -7.04
CA ASN A 206 7.21 6.41 -7.31
C ASN A 206 7.07 7.15 -8.66
N LYS A 207 7.97 8.09 -8.95
CA LYS A 207 8.00 8.78 -10.25
C LYS A 207 8.32 7.83 -11.39
N ALA A 208 9.24 6.89 -11.20
CA ALA A 208 9.53 5.86 -12.20
C ALA A 208 8.32 4.95 -12.45
N ALA A 209 7.55 4.62 -11.42
CA ALA A 209 6.32 3.85 -11.54
C ALA A 209 5.23 4.60 -12.30
N TYR A 210 4.99 5.87 -11.97
CA TYR A 210 4.10 6.74 -12.73
C TYR A 210 4.43 6.74 -14.23
N LEU A 211 5.70 6.97 -14.59
CA LEU A 211 6.14 6.99 -15.99
C LEU A 211 5.96 5.63 -16.66
N THR A 212 6.27 4.54 -15.94
CA THR A 212 6.10 3.17 -16.43
C THR A 212 4.63 2.87 -16.73
N ILE A 213 3.74 3.14 -15.77
CA ILE A 213 2.31 2.83 -15.86
C ILE A 213 1.65 3.61 -16.99
N ASN A 214 1.98 4.89 -17.15
CA ASN A 214 1.46 5.68 -18.27
C ASN A 214 1.93 5.16 -19.64
N ALA A 215 3.13 4.58 -19.71
CA ALA A 215 3.69 4.07 -20.97
C ALA A 215 3.14 2.68 -21.35
N ILE A 216 2.83 1.82 -20.38
CA ILE A 216 2.49 0.41 -20.65
C ILE A 216 1.08 0.00 -20.20
N GLY A 217 0.37 0.89 -19.52
CA GLY A 217 -0.93 0.65 -18.91
C GLY A 217 -0.84 -0.06 -17.56
N LYS A 218 -1.85 0.21 -16.72
CA LYS A 218 -1.99 -0.34 -15.35
C LYS A 218 -1.91 -1.86 -15.31
N GLU A 219 -2.74 -2.57 -16.07
CA GLU A 219 -2.85 -4.03 -16.00
C GLU A 219 -1.52 -4.75 -16.26
N LYS A 220 -0.71 -4.20 -17.17
CA LYS A 220 0.61 -4.75 -17.49
C LYS A 220 1.62 -4.39 -16.40
N ALA A 221 1.64 -3.14 -15.97
CA ALA A 221 2.53 -2.68 -14.90
C ALA A 221 2.29 -3.48 -13.61
N GLU A 222 1.04 -3.71 -13.21
CA GLU A 222 0.67 -4.47 -12.02
C GLU A 222 1.33 -5.86 -11.99
N LYS A 223 1.28 -6.60 -13.09
CA LYS A 223 1.90 -7.94 -13.19
C LYS A 223 3.42 -7.89 -13.11
N ILE A 224 4.04 -6.89 -13.75
CA ILE A 224 5.50 -6.71 -13.76
C ILE A 224 6.02 -6.32 -12.37
N TYR A 225 5.36 -5.37 -11.71
CA TYR A 225 5.71 -4.93 -10.36
C TYR A 225 5.51 -6.06 -9.34
N TYR A 226 4.41 -6.82 -9.45
CA TYR A 226 4.18 -7.98 -8.58
C TYR A 226 5.26 -9.05 -8.76
N ARG A 227 5.64 -9.36 -10.00
CA ARG A 227 6.72 -10.30 -10.26
C ARG A 227 8.06 -9.79 -9.74
N ALA A 228 8.37 -8.51 -9.92
CA ALA A 228 9.61 -7.92 -9.42
C ALA A 228 9.70 -8.06 -7.90
N LEU A 229 8.64 -7.68 -7.19
CA LEU A 229 8.57 -7.79 -5.73
C LEU A 229 8.68 -9.24 -5.25
N THR A 230 7.95 -10.16 -5.88
CA THR A 230 7.82 -11.52 -5.34
C THR A 230 8.88 -12.51 -5.79
N THR A 231 9.63 -12.20 -6.86
CA THR A 231 10.57 -13.13 -7.49
C THR A 231 12.02 -12.66 -7.47
N TYR A 232 12.26 -11.35 -7.61
CA TYR A 232 13.61 -10.84 -7.88
C TYR A 232 14.17 -9.91 -6.82
N LEU A 233 13.32 -9.11 -6.17
CA LEU A 233 13.76 -8.26 -5.07
C LEU A 233 14.18 -9.11 -3.87
N THR A 234 15.16 -8.60 -3.14
CA THR A 234 15.77 -9.25 -1.98
C THR A 234 15.84 -8.25 -0.84
N PRO A 235 16.14 -8.68 0.41
CA PRO A 235 16.07 -7.80 1.58
C PRO A 235 16.94 -6.54 1.50
N THR A 236 18.02 -6.58 0.72
CA THR A 236 18.98 -5.48 0.58
C THR A 236 18.94 -4.83 -0.80
N SER A 237 17.88 -5.08 -1.58
CA SER A 237 17.77 -4.50 -2.92
C SER A 237 17.80 -2.98 -2.88
N ASP A 238 18.64 -2.37 -3.71
CA ASP A 238 18.73 -0.94 -3.94
C ASP A 238 17.95 -0.51 -5.20
N PHE A 239 17.93 0.79 -5.51
CA PHE A 239 17.17 1.31 -6.65
C PHE A 239 17.64 0.73 -7.99
N LYS A 240 18.94 0.45 -8.16
CA LYS A 240 19.45 -0.17 -9.39
C LYS A 240 18.99 -1.61 -9.50
N GLN A 241 19.00 -2.34 -8.39
CA GLN A 241 18.52 -3.72 -8.34
C GLN A 241 17.00 -3.77 -8.59
N ALA A 242 16.24 -2.77 -8.14
CA ALA A 242 14.82 -2.65 -8.48
C ALA A 242 14.57 -2.38 -9.96
N ARG A 243 15.35 -1.50 -10.60
CA ARG A 243 15.36 -1.32 -12.06
C ARG A 243 15.61 -2.67 -12.76
N THR A 244 16.66 -3.39 -12.37
CA THR A 244 17.00 -4.70 -12.95
C THR A 244 15.87 -5.71 -12.76
N ALA A 245 15.27 -5.78 -11.56
CA ALA A 245 14.15 -6.68 -11.27
C ALA A 245 12.92 -6.39 -12.15
N LEU A 246 12.57 -5.12 -12.35
CA LEU A 246 11.45 -4.72 -13.21
C LEU A 246 11.73 -5.01 -14.70
N LEU A 247 12.96 -4.77 -15.16
CA LEU A 247 13.39 -5.12 -16.51
C LEU A 247 13.34 -6.63 -16.75
N GLN A 248 13.80 -7.43 -15.78
CA GLN A 248 13.72 -8.88 -15.86
C GLN A 248 12.26 -9.36 -15.85
N SER A 249 11.41 -8.80 -14.98
CA SER A 249 9.98 -9.10 -14.97
C SER A 249 9.29 -8.77 -16.30
N ALA A 250 9.68 -7.66 -16.94
CA ALA A 250 9.16 -7.31 -18.26
C ALA A 250 9.69 -8.21 -19.38
N ALA A 251 10.96 -8.62 -19.30
CA ALA A 251 11.55 -9.59 -20.22
C ALA A 251 10.87 -10.97 -20.10
N ASP A 252 10.54 -11.39 -18.89
CA ASP A 252 9.79 -12.62 -18.64
C ASP A 252 8.33 -12.53 -19.13
N TYR A 253 7.74 -11.34 -19.08
CA TYR A 253 6.35 -11.12 -19.48
C TYR A 253 6.18 -11.06 -21.01
N ASP A 254 6.98 -10.25 -21.70
CA ASP A 254 6.84 -9.97 -23.14
C ASP A 254 8.15 -10.12 -23.96
N GLY A 255 9.23 -10.59 -23.35
CA GLY A 255 10.55 -10.75 -24.00
C GLY A 255 11.49 -9.54 -23.83
N TYR A 256 12.80 -9.82 -23.97
CA TYR A 256 13.83 -8.78 -23.96
C TYR A 256 13.63 -7.77 -25.09
N GLY A 257 13.77 -6.47 -24.77
CA GLY A 257 13.63 -5.39 -25.75
C GLY A 257 12.19 -5.12 -26.21
N SER A 258 11.20 -5.74 -25.57
CA SER A 258 9.78 -5.44 -25.76
C SER A 258 9.46 -3.96 -25.45
N THR A 259 8.28 -3.50 -25.89
CA THR A 259 7.81 -2.14 -25.56
C THR A 259 7.78 -1.91 -24.05
N ALA A 260 7.36 -2.91 -23.27
CA ALA A 260 7.33 -2.81 -21.82
C ALA A 260 8.74 -2.71 -21.20
N TYR A 261 9.67 -3.53 -21.68
CA TYR A 261 11.06 -3.49 -21.26
C TYR A 261 11.68 -2.09 -21.50
N LYS A 262 11.52 -1.55 -22.71
CA LYS A 262 12.06 -0.23 -23.07
C LYS A 262 11.38 0.91 -22.30
N ALA A 263 10.08 0.80 -22.04
CA ALA A 263 9.34 1.79 -21.27
C ALA A 263 9.86 1.87 -19.82
N ILE A 264 10.08 0.72 -19.17
CA ILE A 264 10.67 0.66 -17.82
C ILE A 264 12.09 1.21 -17.83
N GLU A 265 12.90 0.79 -18.80
CA GLU A 265 14.26 1.32 -18.95
C GLU A 265 14.27 2.84 -19.05
N ASN A 266 13.40 3.41 -19.90
CA ASN A 266 13.26 4.85 -20.07
C ASN A 266 12.73 5.56 -18.83
N ALA A 267 11.78 4.97 -18.10
CA ALA A 267 11.22 5.54 -16.88
C ALA A 267 12.27 5.64 -15.77
N TRP A 268 13.04 4.56 -15.55
CA TRP A 268 14.10 4.54 -14.54
C TRP A 268 15.29 5.45 -14.92
N ASN A 269 15.62 5.52 -16.21
CA ASN A 269 16.61 6.47 -16.71
C ASN A 269 16.20 7.93 -16.44
N GLN A 270 14.92 8.28 -16.59
CA GLN A 270 14.41 9.64 -16.37
C GLN A 270 14.52 10.08 -14.90
N VAL A 271 14.42 9.16 -13.94
CA VAL A 271 14.64 9.46 -12.52
C VAL A 271 16.12 9.32 -12.11
N GLY A 272 17.03 9.14 -13.06
CA GLY A 272 18.47 9.12 -12.80
C GLY A 272 19.02 7.81 -12.24
N VAL A 273 18.27 6.70 -12.33
CA VAL A 273 18.71 5.37 -11.88
C VAL A 273 19.06 4.53 -13.10
N LYS A 274 20.33 4.13 -13.21
CA LYS A 274 20.90 3.38 -14.34
C LYS A 274 21.50 2.08 -13.88
#